data_AF-A0A2E7I4G5-F1
#
_entry.id   AF-A0A2E7I4G5-F1
#
_cell.length_a   1.000
_cell.length_b   1.000
_cell.length_c   1.000
_cell.angle_alpha   90.00
_cell.angle_beta   90.00
_cell.angle_gamma   90.00
#
_symmetry.space_group_name_H-M   'P 1'
#
loop_
_entity.id
_entity.type
_entity.pdbx_description
1 polymer ?
#
loop_
_entity_poly.entity_id
_entity_poly.type
_entity_poly.pdbx_seq_one_letter_code
_entity_poly.pdbx_strand_id
1 'polypeptide(L)'
;MNPEALVRPDQDIGVPHGDLLLAFAETIIGNDRMALDTARTALADALGVEAISGASAVAGNFTKNDRVANALGIPVDPPVLKGTEELREQLGLNGYASAQNTFRHM
;
A
#
# COMPACT_ATOMS: atom_id res chain seq x y z
N MET A 1 5.34 1.69 13.86
CA MET A 1 4.44 1.17 12.83
C MET A 1 4.61 -0.33 12.77
N ASN A 2 3.51 -1.07 12.81
CA ASN A 2 3.46 -2.51 12.66
C ASN A 2 3.20 -2.82 11.17
N PRO A 3 4.20 -3.31 10.42
CA PRO A 3 4.03 -3.57 8.99
C PRO A 3 3.06 -4.74 8.72
N GLU A 4 2.86 -5.67 9.66
CA GLU A 4 1.91 -6.77 9.47
C GLU A 4 0.48 -6.29 9.26
N ALA A 5 0.12 -5.15 9.84
CA ALA A 5 -1.19 -4.53 9.67
C ALA A 5 -1.50 -4.19 8.20
N LEU A 6 -0.49 -4.09 7.33
CA LEU A 6 -0.67 -3.90 5.88
C LEU A 6 -1.30 -5.11 5.19
N VAL A 7 -1.15 -6.31 5.76
CA VAL A 7 -1.69 -7.57 5.21
C VAL A 7 -2.61 -8.30 6.19
N ARG A 8 -2.76 -7.77 7.41
CA ARG A 8 -3.61 -8.26 8.50
C ARG A 8 -4.37 -7.07 9.12
N PRO A 9 -5.49 -6.65 8.51
CA PRO A 9 -6.19 -5.43 8.92
C PRO A 9 -6.83 -5.51 10.32
N ASP A 10 -6.84 -6.68 10.94
CA ASP A 10 -7.23 -6.91 12.33
C ASP A 10 -6.16 -6.46 13.35
N GLN A 11 -4.93 -6.19 12.90
CA GLN A 11 -3.85 -5.70 13.75
C GLN A 11 -3.76 -4.17 13.78
N ASP A 12 -3.39 -3.62 14.94
CA ASP A 12 -3.06 -2.20 15.05
C ASP A 12 -1.77 -1.89 14.26
N ILE A 13 -1.86 -0.91 13.35
CA ILE A 13 -0.73 -0.40 12.56
C ILE A 13 0.22 0.48 13.39
N GLY A 14 -0.19 0.93 14.57
CA GLY A 14 0.65 1.73 15.47
C GLY A 14 0.98 3.12 14.92
N VAL A 15 0.06 3.66 14.11
CA VAL A 15 0.07 5.04 13.59
C VAL A 15 -1.31 5.63 13.87
N PRO A 16 -1.42 6.82 14.49
CA PRO A 16 -2.72 7.45 14.73
C PRO A 16 -3.55 7.55 13.44
N HIS A 17 -4.79 7.07 13.49
CA HIS A 17 -5.71 7.01 12.34
C HIS A 17 -5.19 6.21 11.13
N GLY A 18 -4.17 5.36 11.32
CA GLY A 18 -3.60 4.56 10.25
C GLY A 18 -4.56 3.49 9.73
N ASP A 19 -5.43 2.97 10.60
CA ASP A 19 -6.54 2.08 10.23
C ASP A 19 -7.50 2.74 9.22
N LEU A 20 -7.83 4.01 9.41
CA LEU A 20 -8.67 4.77 8.48
C LEU A 20 -7.96 4.98 7.12
N LEU A 21 -6.65 5.24 7.15
CA LEU A 21 -5.84 5.36 5.94
C LEU A 21 -5.75 4.02 5.18
N LEU A 22 -5.61 2.90 5.88
CA LEU A 22 -5.62 1.57 5.27
C LEU A 22 -6.98 1.24 4.66
N ALA A 23 -8.07 1.50 5.38
CA ALA A 23 -9.43 1.30 4.86
C ALA A 23 -9.69 2.14 3.59
N PHE A 24 -9.22 3.38 3.58
CA PHE A 24 -9.29 4.23 2.38
C PHE A 24 -8.43 3.69 1.23
N ALA A 25 -7.19 3.26 1.50
CA ALA A 25 -6.28 2.73 0.50
C ALA A 25 -6.82 1.44 -0.16
N GLU A 26 -7.47 0.57 0.61
CA GLU A 26 -8.11 -0.64 0.10
C GLU A 26 -9.31 -0.30 -0.81
N THR A 27 -10.19 0.59 -0.34
CA THR A 27 -11.44 0.91 -1.04
C THR A 27 -11.26 1.75 -2.29
N ILE A 28 -10.22 2.59 -2.37
CA ILE A 28 -9.98 3.45 -3.54
C ILE A 28 -9.47 2.69 -4.78
N ILE A 29 -8.84 1.53 -4.58
CA ILE A 29 -8.36 0.67 -5.68
C ILE A 29 -9.48 -0.26 -6.17
N GLY A 30 -10.47 -0.55 -5.31
CA GLY A 30 -11.61 -1.41 -5.61
C GLY A 30 -12.72 -0.75 -6.42
N ASN A 31 -13.80 -1.52 -6.65
CA ASN A 31 -14.98 -1.08 -7.39
C ASN A 31 -16.20 -0.81 -6.48
N ASP A 32 -16.06 -0.99 -5.17
CA ASP A 32 -17.15 -0.76 -4.21
C ASP A 32 -17.25 0.73 -3.87
N ARG A 33 -18.18 1.40 -4.57
CA ARG A 33 -18.39 2.83 -4.39
C ARG A 33 -18.90 3.19 -2.99
N MET A 34 -19.74 2.33 -2.40
CA MET A 34 -20.32 2.60 -1.09
C MET A 34 -19.24 2.50 -0.01
N ALA A 35 -18.40 1.47 -0.05
CA ALA A 35 -17.28 1.32 0.86
C ALA A 35 -16.29 2.49 0.77
N LEU A 36 -16.00 2.96 -0.46
CA LEU A 36 -15.14 4.12 -0.68
C LEU A 36 -15.73 5.41 -0.10
N ASP A 37 -17.03 5.66 -0.28
CA ASP A 37 -17.66 6.85 0.27
C ASP A 37 -17.70 6.79 1.82
N THR A 38 -17.92 5.62 2.41
CA THR A 38 -17.79 5.41 3.87
C THR A 38 -16.37 5.72 4.37
N ALA A 39 -15.34 5.20 3.69
CA ALA A 39 -13.95 5.43 4.09
C ALA A 39 -13.55 6.91 3.98
N ARG A 40 -14.04 7.62 2.95
CA ARG A 40 -13.83 9.08 2.80
C ARG A 40 -14.44 9.87 3.95
N THR A 41 -15.69 9.58 4.31
CA THR A 41 -16.36 10.26 5.43
C THR A 41 -15.59 10.03 6.73
N ALA A 42 -15.26 8.77 7.05
CA ALA A 42 -14.51 8.47 8.27
C ALA A 42 -13.15 9.17 8.33
N LEU A 43 -12.44 9.23 7.19
CA LEU A 43 -11.15 9.91 7.11
C LEU A 43 -11.29 11.44 7.27
N ALA A 44 -12.29 12.06 6.64
CA ALA A 44 -12.55 13.48 6.78
C ALA A 44 -12.98 13.87 8.20
N ASP A 45 -13.79 13.05 8.85
CA ASP A 45 -14.25 13.29 10.22
C ASP A 45 -13.07 13.25 11.21
N ALA A 46 -12.09 12.37 10.98
CA ALA A 46 -10.94 12.20 11.87
C ALA A 46 -9.77 13.17 11.56
N LEU A 47 -9.48 13.43 10.28
CA LEU A 47 -8.26 14.12 9.84
C LEU A 47 -8.54 15.42 9.05
N GLY A 48 -9.81 15.74 8.81
CA GLY A 48 -10.23 16.87 7.98
C GLY A 48 -10.30 16.53 6.49
N VAL A 49 -11.09 17.31 5.75
CA VAL A 49 -11.35 17.08 4.32
C VAL A 49 -10.10 17.08 3.44
N GLU A 50 -9.07 17.85 3.81
CA GLU A 50 -7.79 17.91 3.09
C GLU A 50 -7.02 16.58 3.12
N ALA A 51 -7.25 15.74 4.15
CA ALA A 51 -6.64 14.43 4.25
C ALA A 51 -7.08 13.50 3.11
N ILE A 52 -8.31 13.66 2.59
CA ILE A 52 -8.80 12.89 1.44
C ILE A 52 -7.94 13.20 0.21
N SER A 53 -7.69 14.48 -0.08
CA SER A 53 -6.87 14.91 -1.22
C SER A 53 -5.44 14.38 -1.11
N GLY A 54 -4.84 14.50 0.08
CA GLY A 54 -3.49 13.98 0.35
C GLY A 54 -3.40 12.45 0.17
N ALA A 55 -4.30 11.70 0.80
CA ALA A 55 -4.35 10.24 0.68
C ALA A 55 -4.62 9.79 -0.76
N SER A 56 -5.52 10.47 -1.47
CA SER A 56 -5.81 10.19 -2.89
C SER A 56 -4.59 10.41 -3.79
N ALA A 57 -3.84 11.49 -3.55
CA ALA A 57 -2.62 11.78 -4.32
C ALA A 57 -1.54 10.70 -4.09
N VAL A 58 -1.37 10.24 -2.84
CA VAL A 58 -0.46 9.15 -2.49
C VAL A 58 -0.90 7.85 -3.19
N ALA A 59 -2.15 7.46 -3.05
CA ALA A 59 -2.69 6.24 -3.67
C ALA A 59 -2.52 6.28 -5.20
N GLY A 60 -2.86 7.40 -5.84
CA GLY A 60 -2.70 7.58 -7.29
C GLY A 60 -1.23 7.49 -7.74
N ASN A 61 -0.30 8.10 -7.01
CA ASN A 61 1.12 8.07 -7.34
C ASN A 61 1.72 6.65 -7.26
N PHE A 62 1.47 5.91 -6.18
CA PHE A 62 1.98 4.54 -6.02
C PHE A 62 1.34 3.59 -7.03
N THR A 63 0.03 3.69 -7.22
CA THR A 63 -0.73 2.91 -8.20
C THR A 63 -0.24 3.15 -9.64
N LYS A 64 0.26 4.35 -9.96
CA LYS A 64 0.93 4.66 -11.23
C LYS A 64 2.35 4.11 -11.29
N ASN A 65 3.16 4.33 -10.26
CA ASN A 65 4.55 3.87 -10.21
C ASN A 65 4.63 2.35 -10.31
N ASP A 66 3.80 1.62 -9.56
CA ASP A 66 3.81 0.15 -9.53
C ASP A 66 3.48 -0.43 -10.90
N ARG A 67 2.51 0.13 -11.62
CA ARG A 67 2.18 -0.32 -12.98
C ARG A 67 3.31 -0.05 -13.96
N VAL A 68 3.96 1.11 -13.89
CA VAL A 68 5.10 1.43 -14.77
C VAL A 68 6.28 0.50 -14.47
N ALA A 69 6.61 0.30 -13.19
CA ALA A 69 7.69 -0.59 -12.79
C ALA A 69 7.42 -2.04 -13.23
N ASN A 70 6.20 -2.52 -13.05
CA ASN A 70 5.81 -3.86 -13.47
C ASN A 70 5.81 -4.02 -14.99
N ALA A 71 5.35 -3.02 -15.74
CA ALA A 71 5.32 -3.07 -17.21
C ALA A 71 6.72 -3.08 -17.84
N LEU A 72 7.66 -2.36 -17.24
CA LEU A 72 9.05 -2.31 -17.69
C LEU A 72 9.91 -3.44 -17.11
N GLY A 73 9.41 -4.13 -16.08
CA GLY A 73 10.14 -5.16 -15.35
C GLY A 73 11.36 -4.58 -14.62
N ILE A 74 11.20 -3.42 -14.00
CA ILE A 74 12.28 -2.72 -13.26
C ILE A 74 12.73 -3.62 -12.10
N PRO A 75 14.03 -3.95 -12.01
CA PRO A 75 14.57 -4.71 -10.89
C PRO A 75 14.69 -3.86 -9.63
N VAL A 76 14.77 -4.52 -8.48
CA VAL A 76 15.13 -3.85 -7.22
C VAL A 76 16.65 -3.75 -7.11
N ASP A 77 17.16 -2.59 -6.68
CA ASP A 77 18.59 -2.40 -6.48
C ASP A 77 19.16 -3.39 -5.44
N PRO A 78 20.37 -3.97 -5.65
CA PRO A 78 20.91 -5.00 -4.77
C PRO A 78 20.94 -4.63 -3.27
N PRO A 79 21.30 -3.39 -2.86
CA PRO A 79 21.23 -2.99 -1.46
C PRO A 79 19.81 -3.03 -0.88
N VAL A 80 18.80 -2.62 -1.66
CA VAL A 80 17.39 -2.63 -1.25
C VAL A 80 16.87 -4.06 -1.19
N LEU A 81 17.25 -4.89 -2.17
CA LEU A 81 16.88 -6.30 -2.22
C LEU A 81 17.37 -7.05 -0.98
N LYS A 82 18.62 -6.83 -0.58
CA LYS A 82 19.16 -7.41 0.66
C LYS A 82 18.51 -6.81 1.91
N GLY A 83 18.35 -5.49 1.95
CA GLY A 83 17.82 -4.79 3.13
C GLY A 83 16.34 -5.04 3.41
N THR A 84 15.58 -5.61 2.47
CA THR A 84 14.13 -5.85 2.61
C THR A 84 13.76 -7.34 2.64
N GLU A 85 14.72 -8.26 2.77
CA GLU A 85 14.47 -9.71 2.78
C GLU A 85 13.43 -10.13 3.83
N GLU A 86 13.71 -9.82 5.10
CA GLU A 86 12.80 -10.14 6.22
C GLU A 86 11.41 -9.51 6.05
N LEU A 87 11.35 -8.25 5.60
CA LEU A 87 10.08 -7.54 5.38
C LEU A 87 9.26 -8.19 4.24
N ARG A 88 9.91 -8.59 3.14
CA ARG A 88 9.23 -9.28 2.04
C ARG A 88 8.69 -10.63 2.48
N GLU A 89 9.43 -11.37 3.30
CA GLU A 89 8.97 -12.63 3.87
C GLU A 89 7.78 -12.41 4.81
N GLN A 90 7.91 -11.48 5.75
CA GLN A 90 6.87 -11.15 6.72
C GLN A 90 5.55 -10.75 6.06
N LEU A 91 5.62 -9.95 4.99
CA LEU A 91 4.44 -9.46 4.27
C LEU A 91 4.01 -10.37 3.12
N GLY A 92 4.70 -11.50 2.90
CA GLY A 92 4.38 -12.43 1.80
C GLY A 92 4.60 -11.87 0.41
N LEU A 93 5.44 -10.83 0.25
CA LEU A 93 5.61 -10.11 -1.02
C LEU A 93 6.21 -10.98 -2.12
N ASN A 94 6.96 -12.02 -1.75
CA ASN A 94 7.55 -12.98 -2.68
C ASN A 94 6.47 -13.84 -3.39
N GLY A 95 5.23 -13.86 -2.90
CA GLY A 95 4.12 -14.63 -3.48
C GLY A 95 3.37 -13.92 -4.62
N TYR A 96 3.61 -12.63 -4.85
CA TYR A 96 2.97 -11.90 -5.95
C TYR A 96 3.64 -12.21 -7.29
N ALA A 97 2.86 -12.23 -8.38
CA ALA A 97 3.40 -12.44 -9.73
C ALA A 97 4.47 -11.40 -10.11
N SER A 98 4.36 -10.17 -9.64
CA SER A 98 5.34 -9.10 -9.86
C SER A 98 6.70 -9.36 -9.21
N ALA A 99 6.80 -10.27 -8.23
CA ALA A 99 8.06 -10.62 -7.58
C ALA A 99 9.12 -11.16 -8.57
N GLN A 100 8.68 -11.68 -9.74
CA GLN A 100 9.58 -12.04 -10.83
C GLN A 100 10.49 -10.87 -11.28
N ASN A 101 10.00 -9.63 -11.18
CA ASN A 101 10.77 -8.44 -11.56
C ASN A 101 11.80 -8.10 -10.48
N THR A 102 11.46 -8.29 -9.21
CA THR A 102 12.35 -8.08 -8.06
C THR A 102 13.65 -8.87 -8.17
N PHE A 103 13.58 -10.12 -8.64
CA PHE A 103 14.71 -11.05 -8.67
C PHE A 103 15.38 -11.20 -10.04
N ARG A 104 14.99 -10.39 -11.04
CA ARG A 104 15.35 -10.60 -12.45
C ARG A 104 16.85 -10.57 -12.76
N HIS A 105 17.68 -10.05 -11.87
CA HIS A 105 19.13 -9.97 -12.02
C HIS A 105 19.92 -10.55 -10.84
N MET A 106 19.28 -11.43 -10.06
CA MET A 106 20.00 -12.36 -9.20
C MET A 106 20.56 -13.52 -10.02
#